data_AF-A0A925BU85-F1
#
_entry.id   AF-A0A925BU85-F1
#
_cell.length_a   1.000
_cell.length_b   1.000
_cell.length_c   1.000
_cell.angle_alpha   90.00
_cell.angle_beta   90.00
_cell.angle_gamma   90.00
#
_symmetry.space_group_name_H-M   'P 1'
#
loop_
_entity.id
_entity.type
_entity.pdbx_description
1 polymer ?
#
loop_
_entity_poly.entity_id
_entity_poly.type
_entity_poly.pdbx_seq_one_letter_code
_entity_poly.pdbx_strand_id
1 'polypeptide(L)'
;QSPRESNIGLPSALKRIAAENLSADKRAILFSGFTTLLADEPYIESPNLSISQRFVWLLSPMTQLVATRLQNHEYASVDQELLQAIDAIGYGHRYDLLDYQAKQEFKRIIELVASDRTLNRALFWHSIRQKRESAGQGSIQLTSWFQAWHIGIMWTINEADFDDFVADIASQLNPDDRLVALSAAFHIWQNYGQNQVRLLTLEASVRDQRTLESRLCELLTRGKSMIGTVFCLKAGMLSGHEF
;
A
#
# COMPACT_ATOMS: atom_id res chain seq x y z
N GLN A 1 -17.19 33.11 21.87
CA GLN A 1 -18.39 32.35 21.46
C GLN A 1 -18.16 31.91 20.02
N SER A 2 -18.32 30.61 19.77
CA SER A 2 -17.95 29.90 18.54
C SER A 2 -19.10 29.95 17.52
N PRO A 3 -18.86 30.27 16.23
CA PRO A 3 -19.88 30.10 15.20
C PRO A 3 -19.81 28.66 14.67
N ARG A 4 -20.47 27.73 15.35
CA ARG A 4 -20.92 26.45 14.77
C ARG A 4 -22.29 26.69 14.12
N GLU A 5 -22.32 27.43 13.03
CA GLU A 5 -23.51 27.52 12.18
C GLU A 5 -23.43 26.44 11.08
N SER A 6 -24.14 25.34 11.35
CA SER A 6 -24.85 24.48 10.40
C SER A 6 -24.47 24.55 8.91
N ASN A 7 -23.33 23.95 8.55
CA ASN A 7 -23.03 23.62 7.14
C ASN A 7 -23.61 22.25 6.75
N ILE A 8 -24.90 22.02 7.03
CA ILE A 8 -25.56 20.71 6.83
C ILE A 8 -25.92 20.48 5.35
N GLY A 9 -26.08 21.56 4.58
CA GLY A 9 -26.54 21.49 3.18
C GLY A 9 -25.51 20.95 2.20
N LEU A 10 -24.32 21.56 2.13
CA LEU A 10 -23.33 21.23 1.10
C LEU A 10 -22.74 19.81 1.24
N PRO A 11 -22.29 19.35 2.42
CA PRO A 11 -21.78 17.99 2.59
C PRO A 11 -22.84 16.93 2.24
N SER A 12 -24.09 17.15 2.66
CA SER A 12 -25.19 16.23 2.37
C SER A 12 -25.56 16.24 0.88
N ALA A 13 -25.56 17.41 0.24
CA ALA A 13 -25.82 17.55 -1.18
C ALA A 13 -24.73 16.88 -2.04
N LEU A 14 -23.45 17.06 -1.70
CA LEU A 14 -22.34 16.43 -2.42
C LEU A 14 -22.31 14.92 -2.24
N LYS A 15 -22.65 14.40 -1.05
CA LYS A 15 -22.85 12.94 -0.87
C LYS A 15 -23.97 12.42 -1.76
N ARG A 16 -25.11 13.12 -1.81
CA ARG A 16 -26.21 12.72 -2.67
C ARG A 16 -25.81 12.73 -4.15
N ILE A 17 -25.13 13.79 -4.59
CA ILE A 17 -24.61 13.91 -5.97
C ILE A 17 -23.60 12.79 -6.28
N ALA A 18 -22.71 12.46 -5.35
CA ALA A 18 -21.75 11.36 -5.51
C ALA A 18 -22.43 9.98 -5.58
N ALA A 19 -23.58 9.81 -4.92
CA ALA A 19 -24.41 8.61 -4.96
C ALA A 19 -25.37 8.56 -6.15
N GLU A 20 -25.56 9.65 -6.89
CA GLU A 20 -26.39 9.70 -8.09
C GLU A 20 -25.68 9.08 -9.30
N ASN A 21 -26.45 8.59 -10.28
CA ASN A 21 -25.94 8.12 -11.56
C ASN A 21 -25.46 9.31 -12.43
N LEU A 22 -24.34 9.91 -12.04
CA LEU A 22 -23.64 10.92 -12.83
C LEU A 22 -23.11 10.31 -14.13
N SER A 23 -22.82 11.14 -15.14
CA SER A 23 -22.00 10.68 -16.26
C SER A 23 -20.55 10.48 -15.80
N ALA A 24 -19.78 9.65 -16.52
CA ALA A 24 -18.36 9.44 -16.24
C ALA A 24 -17.58 10.77 -16.21
N ASP A 25 -17.85 11.67 -17.15
CA ASP A 25 -17.21 13.00 -17.20
C ASP A 25 -17.47 13.83 -15.93
N LYS A 26 -18.70 13.83 -15.43
CA LYS A 26 -19.05 14.56 -14.21
C LYS A 26 -18.41 13.94 -12.97
N ARG A 27 -18.33 12.61 -12.89
CA ARG A 27 -17.59 11.92 -11.81
C ARG A 27 -16.10 12.28 -11.85
N ALA A 28 -15.48 12.27 -13.03
CA ALA A 28 -14.08 12.62 -13.19
C ALA A 28 -13.78 14.06 -12.73
N ILE A 29 -14.65 15.01 -13.08
CA ILE A 29 -14.53 16.41 -12.63
C ILE A 29 -14.63 16.51 -11.11
N LEU A 30 -15.64 15.85 -10.50
CA LEU A 30 -15.80 15.86 -9.04
C LEU A 30 -14.62 15.19 -8.33
N PHE A 31 -14.16 14.06 -8.85
CA PHE A 31 -13.03 13.33 -8.31
C PHE A 31 -11.78 14.21 -8.28
N SER A 32 -11.40 14.81 -9.41
CA SER A 32 -10.23 15.69 -9.50
C SER A 32 -10.37 16.92 -8.58
N GLY A 33 -11.56 17.52 -8.52
CA GLY A 33 -11.85 18.64 -7.61
C GLY A 33 -11.72 18.25 -6.14
N PHE A 34 -12.23 17.09 -5.74
CA PHE A 34 -12.13 16.61 -4.37
C PHE A 34 -10.69 16.25 -3.99
N THR A 35 -9.93 15.62 -4.89
CA THR A 35 -8.50 15.33 -4.68
C THR A 35 -7.72 16.63 -4.43
N THR A 36 -7.98 17.66 -5.24
CA THR A 36 -7.36 18.98 -5.07
C THR A 36 -7.71 19.61 -3.72
N LEU A 37 -8.98 19.59 -3.32
CA LEU A 37 -9.43 20.16 -2.04
C LEU A 37 -8.89 19.37 -0.84
N LEU A 38 -8.83 18.04 -0.92
CA LEU A 38 -8.27 17.20 0.13
C LEU A 38 -6.75 17.41 0.30
N ALA A 39 -6.07 17.91 -0.73
CA ALA A 39 -4.65 18.28 -0.69
C ALA A 39 -4.41 19.77 -0.38
N ASP A 40 -5.43 20.55 -0.01
CA ASP A 40 -5.28 21.98 0.31
C ASP A 40 -4.87 22.18 1.78
N GLU A 41 -3.91 23.08 2.01
CA GLU A 41 -3.45 23.42 3.36
C GLU A 41 -4.55 24.18 4.16
N PRO A 42 -4.53 24.10 5.51
CA PRO A 42 -3.59 23.37 6.37
C PRO A 42 -3.92 21.88 6.47
N TYR A 43 -2.90 21.05 6.66
CA TYR A 43 -3.05 19.61 6.82
C TYR A 43 -3.34 19.20 8.27
N ILE A 44 -4.06 18.09 8.45
CA ILE A 44 -4.15 17.40 9.73
C ILE A 44 -2.73 17.02 10.14
N GLU A 45 -2.33 17.35 11.38
CA GLU A 45 -1.00 17.01 11.89
C GLU A 45 -0.81 15.49 11.91
N SER A 46 -0.10 14.96 10.90
CA SER A 46 0.15 13.53 10.78
C SER A 46 1.48 13.29 10.08
N PRO A 47 2.34 12.41 10.63
CA PRO A 47 3.68 12.17 10.10
C PRO A 47 3.71 11.41 8.78
N ASN A 48 2.57 10.95 8.25
CA ASN A 48 2.56 10.11 7.04
C ASN A 48 1.50 10.51 6.01
N LEU A 49 0.72 11.58 6.23
CA LEU A 49 -0.27 12.00 5.24
C LEU A 49 -0.69 13.46 5.39
N SER A 50 -0.80 14.13 4.26
CA SER A 50 -1.31 15.50 4.13
C SER A 50 -2.77 15.50 3.67
N ILE A 51 -3.73 15.43 4.61
CA ILE A 51 -5.15 15.68 4.34
C ILE A 51 -5.54 17.04 4.89
N SER A 52 -6.24 17.85 4.09
CA SER A 52 -6.77 19.14 4.48
C SER A 52 -7.68 19.06 5.71
N GLN A 53 -7.37 19.85 6.75
CA GLN A 53 -8.24 20.01 7.92
C GLN A 53 -9.61 20.58 7.53
N ARG A 54 -9.64 21.47 6.52
CA ARG A 54 -10.85 22.18 6.08
C ARG A 54 -11.78 21.29 5.27
N PHE A 55 -11.21 20.36 4.51
CA PHE A 55 -11.94 19.56 3.54
C PHE A 55 -11.99 18.07 3.88
N VAL A 56 -11.54 17.65 5.06
CA VAL A 56 -11.60 16.25 5.54
C VAL A 56 -13.00 15.61 5.42
N TRP A 57 -14.07 16.41 5.52
CA TRP A 57 -15.44 15.94 5.35
C TRP A 57 -15.74 15.43 3.93
N LEU A 58 -14.92 15.76 2.93
CA LEU A 58 -14.98 15.23 1.57
C LEU A 58 -14.55 13.76 1.47
N LEU A 59 -13.90 13.20 2.50
CA LEU A 59 -13.53 11.77 2.50
C LEU A 59 -14.75 10.88 2.27
N SER A 60 -15.90 11.21 2.86
CA SER A 60 -17.13 10.42 2.69
C SER A 60 -17.65 10.38 1.23
N PRO A 61 -17.93 11.52 0.57
CA PRO A 61 -18.30 11.50 -0.85
C PRO A 61 -17.15 11.03 -1.77
N MET A 62 -15.88 11.24 -1.41
CA MET A 62 -14.73 10.70 -2.15
C MET A 62 -14.73 9.16 -2.14
N THR A 63 -15.01 8.52 -1.00
CA THR A 63 -15.10 7.05 -0.91
C THR A 63 -16.13 6.48 -1.88
N GLN A 64 -17.28 7.15 -2.03
CA GLN A 64 -18.31 6.72 -2.98
C GLN A 64 -17.85 6.85 -4.45
N LEU A 65 -17.19 7.97 -4.79
CA LEU A 65 -16.63 8.17 -6.12
C LEU A 65 -15.55 7.13 -6.46
N VAL A 66 -14.66 6.84 -5.50
CA VAL A 66 -13.62 5.80 -5.67
C VAL A 66 -14.26 4.43 -5.84
N ALA A 67 -15.20 4.04 -4.98
CA ALA A 67 -15.88 2.74 -5.10
C ALA A 67 -16.57 2.57 -6.46
N THR A 68 -17.25 3.62 -6.94
CA THR A 68 -17.90 3.63 -8.26
C THR A 68 -16.88 3.56 -9.40
N ARG A 69 -15.81 4.35 -9.32
CA ARG A 69 -14.73 4.37 -10.31
C ARG A 69 -14.06 3.00 -10.44
N LEU A 70 -13.81 2.33 -9.31
CA LEU A 70 -13.26 0.99 -9.26
C LEU A 70 -14.23 -0.04 -9.82
N GLN A 71 -15.50 -0.01 -9.40
CA GLN A 71 -16.52 -0.94 -9.87
C GLN A 71 -16.72 -0.88 -11.40
N ASN A 72 -16.72 0.33 -11.96
CA ASN A 72 -16.97 0.53 -13.38
C ASN A 72 -15.68 0.38 -14.22
N HIS A 73 -14.54 0.06 -13.60
CA HIS A 73 -13.23 0.08 -14.24
C HIS A 73 -12.95 1.40 -14.98
N GLU A 74 -13.37 2.53 -14.39
CA GLU A 74 -13.21 3.89 -14.92
C GLU A 74 -11.77 4.41 -14.69
N TYR A 75 -10.78 3.62 -15.12
CA TYR A 75 -9.37 3.95 -15.11
C TYR A 75 -8.68 3.16 -16.23
N ALA A 76 -8.18 3.85 -17.25
CA ALA A 76 -7.42 3.20 -18.34
C ALA A 76 -6.07 2.66 -17.85
N SER A 77 -5.51 3.33 -16.84
CA SER A 77 -4.31 2.94 -16.11
C SER A 77 -4.47 3.40 -14.66
N VAL A 78 -3.78 2.72 -13.73
CA VAL A 78 -3.73 3.17 -12.33
C VAL A 78 -2.94 4.48 -12.27
N ASP A 79 -3.65 5.58 -12.09
CA ASP A 79 -3.04 6.91 -11.98
C ASP A 79 -2.74 7.30 -10.52
N GLN A 80 -1.91 8.33 -10.36
CA GLN A 80 -1.46 8.79 -9.05
C GLN A 80 -2.60 9.39 -8.23
N GLU A 81 -3.59 10.04 -8.85
CA GLU A 81 -4.72 10.64 -8.13
C GLU A 81 -5.59 9.55 -7.49
N LEU A 82 -5.85 8.45 -8.19
CA LEU A 82 -6.55 7.29 -7.67
C LEU A 82 -5.82 6.68 -6.48
N LEU A 83 -4.51 6.49 -6.59
CA LEU A 83 -3.68 5.97 -5.50
C LEU A 83 -3.75 6.87 -4.25
N GLN A 84 -3.59 8.18 -4.43
CA GLN A 84 -3.68 9.17 -3.33
C GLN A 84 -5.07 9.20 -2.69
N ALA A 85 -6.14 9.11 -3.50
CA ALA A 85 -7.50 9.09 -2.97
C ALA A 85 -7.76 7.84 -2.13
N ILE A 86 -7.34 6.66 -2.60
CA ILE A 86 -7.46 5.41 -1.85
C ILE A 86 -6.64 5.48 -0.55
N ASP A 87 -5.43 6.04 -0.60
CA ASP A 87 -4.55 6.22 0.56
C ASP A 87 -5.21 7.13 1.62
N ALA A 88 -5.78 8.26 1.17
CA ALA A 88 -6.52 9.19 2.03
C ALA A 88 -7.77 8.57 2.66
N ILE A 89 -8.49 7.73 1.92
CA ILE A 89 -9.62 6.95 2.44
C ILE A 89 -9.14 5.94 3.50
N GLY A 90 -8.00 5.29 3.28
CA GLY A 90 -7.37 4.36 4.23
C GLY A 90 -7.01 5.02 5.55
N TYR A 91 -6.42 6.21 5.46
CA TYR A 91 -6.20 7.05 6.61
C TYR A 91 -7.51 7.45 7.30
N GLY A 92 -8.50 7.91 6.52
CA GLY A 92 -9.82 8.27 7.02
C GLY A 92 -10.45 7.14 7.83
N HIS A 93 -10.35 5.90 7.36
CA HIS A 93 -10.84 4.74 8.11
C HIS A 93 -10.04 4.50 9.39
N ARG A 94 -8.71 4.50 9.32
CA ARG A 94 -7.83 4.24 10.47
C ARG A 94 -8.06 5.22 11.63
N TYR A 95 -8.36 6.47 11.32
CA TYR A 95 -8.57 7.53 12.31
C TYR A 95 -10.05 7.87 12.56
N ASP A 96 -10.96 6.97 12.15
CA ASP A 96 -12.41 7.09 12.37
C ASP A 96 -13.04 8.40 11.82
N LEU A 97 -12.50 8.89 10.69
CA LEU A 97 -12.96 10.09 10.00
C LEU A 97 -14.08 9.79 8.98
N LEU A 98 -14.36 8.51 8.72
CA LEU A 98 -15.42 8.06 7.83
C LEU A 98 -16.75 7.91 8.57
N ASP A 99 -17.82 8.40 7.96
CA ASP A 99 -19.17 8.10 8.44
C ASP A 99 -19.60 6.66 8.14
N TYR A 100 -20.78 6.27 8.63
CA TYR A 100 -21.30 4.91 8.47
C TYR A 100 -21.40 4.44 7.02
N GLN A 101 -21.89 5.30 6.12
CA GLN A 101 -22.04 4.95 4.71
C GLN A 101 -20.68 4.80 4.04
N ALA A 102 -19.76 5.74 4.29
CA ALA A 102 -18.39 5.66 3.78
C ALA A 102 -17.66 4.41 4.29
N LYS A 103 -17.91 3.95 5.53
CA LYS A 103 -17.37 2.68 6.03
C LYS A 103 -17.88 1.45 5.28
N GLN A 104 -19.09 1.49 4.71
CA GLN A 104 -19.58 0.39 3.88
C GLN A 104 -18.87 0.38 2.51
N GLU A 105 -18.80 1.54 1.86
CA GLU A 105 -18.08 1.69 0.59
C GLU A 105 -16.58 1.40 0.73
N PHE A 106 -16.01 1.71 1.88
CA PHE A 106 -14.63 1.36 2.22
C PHE A 106 -14.37 -0.15 2.15
N LYS A 107 -15.26 -0.98 2.72
CA LYS A 107 -15.12 -2.45 2.64
C LYS A 107 -15.16 -2.92 1.20
N ARG A 108 -16.04 -2.32 0.41
CA ARG A 108 -16.16 -2.58 -1.02
C ARG A 108 -14.90 -2.21 -1.80
N ILE A 109 -14.28 -1.08 -1.47
CA ILE A 109 -12.98 -0.68 -2.07
C ILE A 109 -11.92 -1.74 -1.79
N ILE A 110 -11.83 -2.25 -0.56
CA ILE A 110 -10.87 -3.31 -0.21
C ILE A 110 -11.08 -4.55 -1.08
N GLU A 111 -12.32 -5.00 -1.23
CA GLU A 111 -12.67 -6.16 -2.05
C GLU A 111 -12.30 -5.93 -3.53
N LEU A 112 -12.62 -4.75 -4.06
CA LEU A 112 -12.31 -4.38 -5.44
C LEU A 112 -10.79 -4.32 -5.68
N VAL A 113 -10.05 -3.70 -4.76
CA VAL A 113 -8.59 -3.63 -4.84
C VAL A 113 -7.98 -5.03 -4.78
N ALA A 114 -8.41 -5.87 -3.83
CA ALA A 114 -7.89 -7.23 -3.70
C ALA A 114 -8.17 -8.09 -4.95
N SER A 115 -9.26 -7.81 -5.67
CA SER A 115 -9.60 -8.50 -6.92
C SER A 115 -8.83 -8.01 -8.15
N ASP A 116 -8.27 -6.79 -8.11
CA ASP A 116 -7.46 -6.21 -9.19
C ASP A 116 -5.97 -6.24 -8.81
N ARG A 117 -5.27 -7.26 -9.31
CA ARG A 117 -3.83 -7.46 -9.07
C ARG A 117 -2.99 -6.24 -9.48
N THR A 118 -3.35 -5.55 -10.56
CA THR A 118 -2.58 -4.39 -11.04
C THR A 118 -2.71 -3.22 -10.06
N LEU A 119 -3.95 -2.94 -9.63
CA LEU A 119 -4.23 -1.89 -8.65
C LEU A 119 -3.63 -2.22 -7.28
N ASN A 120 -3.78 -3.45 -6.79
CA ASN A 120 -3.21 -3.90 -5.53
C ASN A 120 -1.69 -3.72 -5.48
N ARG A 121 -0.98 -4.12 -6.56
CA ARG A 121 0.47 -3.92 -6.70
C ARG A 121 0.86 -2.45 -6.76
N ALA A 122 0.09 -1.63 -7.49
CA ALA A 122 0.34 -0.20 -7.56
C ALA A 122 0.18 0.48 -6.19
N LEU A 123 -0.83 0.10 -5.41
CA LEU A 123 -1.04 0.58 -4.04
C LEU A 123 0.07 0.13 -3.09
N PHE A 124 0.53 -1.12 -3.18
CA PHE A 124 1.68 -1.60 -2.41
C PHE A 124 2.89 -0.67 -2.60
N TRP A 125 3.32 -0.46 -3.85
CA TRP A 125 4.48 0.37 -4.15
C TRP A 125 4.24 1.86 -3.89
N HIS A 126 2.99 2.32 -4.00
CA HIS A 126 2.61 3.67 -3.57
C HIS A 126 2.84 3.86 -2.06
N SER A 127 2.36 2.96 -1.21
CA SER A 127 2.57 3.04 0.25
C SER A 127 4.05 3.01 0.64
N ILE A 128 4.87 2.22 -0.07
CA ILE A 128 6.33 2.18 0.10
C ILE A 128 6.96 3.55 -0.19
N ARG A 129 6.59 4.18 -1.32
CA ARG A 129 7.10 5.50 -1.70
C ARG A 129 6.65 6.59 -0.73
N GLN A 130 5.38 6.63 -0.38
CA GLN A 130 4.83 7.59 0.60
C GLN A 130 5.54 7.49 1.95
N LYS A 131 5.74 6.25 2.44
CA LYS A 131 6.44 6.05 3.71
C LYS A 131 7.88 6.52 3.68
N ARG A 132 8.55 6.40 2.55
CA ARG A 132 9.92 6.87 2.35
C ARG A 132 9.99 8.40 2.32
N GLU A 133 9.08 9.03 1.60
CA GLU A 133 8.98 10.50 1.51
C GLU A 133 8.71 11.11 2.90
N SER A 134 7.84 10.48 3.69
CA SER A 134 7.46 11.00 5.00
C SER A 134 8.53 10.82 6.09
N ALA A 135 9.42 9.85 5.93
CA ALA A 135 10.43 9.53 6.94
C ALA A 135 11.61 10.53 6.99
N GLY A 136 11.79 11.38 5.97
CA GLY A 136 12.83 12.41 5.94
C GLY A 136 14.27 11.87 5.89
N GLN A 137 15.26 12.77 5.76
CA GLN A 137 16.68 12.41 5.74
C GLN A 137 17.15 11.94 7.13
N GLY A 138 17.67 10.71 7.23
CA GLY A 138 18.22 10.15 8.48
C GLY A 138 17.34 9.15 9.22
N SER A 139 16.20 8.75 8.64
CA SER A 139 15.31 7.72 9.21
C SER A 139 15.79 6.28 8.96
N ILE A 140 15.22 5.34 9.70
CA ILE A 140 15.45 3.89 9.54
C ILE A 140 15.17 3.50 8.08
N GLN A 141 16.12 2.79 7.45
CA GLN A 141 15.97 2.29 6.09
C GLN A 141 14.70 1.43 5.96
N LEU A 142 13.90 1.73 4.94
CA LEU A 142 12.68 1.00 4.62
C LEU A 142 13.02 -0.18 3.72
N THR A 143 13.31 -1.33 4.34
CA THR A 143 13.83 -2.55 3.70
C THR A 143 12.89 -3.74 3.85
N SER A 144 11.72 -3.56 4.47
CA SER A 144 10.73 -4.61 4.69
C SER A 144 9.32 -4.13 4.37
N TRP A 145 8.53 -4.97 3.69
CA TRP A 145 7.17 -4.65 3.27
C TRP A 145 6.27 -4.17 4.42
N PHE A 146 6.38 -4.78 5.60
CA PHE A 146 5.54 -4.46 6.74
C PHE A 146 5.81 -3.06 7.32
N GLN A 147 6.95 -2.43 7.01
CA GLN A 147 7.25 -1.07 7.46
C GLN A 147 6.32 -0.03 6.79
N ALA A 148 5.76 -0.34 5.62
CA ALA A 148 4.74 0.47 4.96
C ALA A 148 3.30 0.03 5.26
N TRP A 149 3.09 -0.96 6.13
CA TRP A 149 1.75 -1.41 6.56
C TRP A 149 0.99 -0.40 7.44
N HIS A 150 1.47 0.84 7.53
CA HIS A 150 0.83 1.92 8.28
C HIS A 150 -0.57 2.32 7.76
N ILE A 151 -0.97 1.88 6.56
CA ILE A 151 -2.32 2.09 5.99
C ILE A 151 -3.04 0.74 5.88
N GLY A 152 -2.75 -0.12 6.86
CA GLY A 152 -3.04 -1.55 6.91
C GLY A 152 -4.50 -1.90 6.72
N ILE A 153 -4.87 -2.06 5.44
CA ILE A 153 -5.87 -2.95 4.82
C ILE A 153 -6.07 -2.62 3.33
N MET A 154 -5.44 -1.56 2.79
CA MET A 154 -5.66 -1.14 1.39
C MET A 154 -5.06 -2.04 0.33
N TRP A 155 -4.09 -2.87 0.68
CA TRP A 155 -3.50 -3.85 -0.22
C TRP A 155 -3.22 -5.13 0.55
N THR A 156 -3.15 -6.23 -0.18
CA THR A 156 -2.86 -7.55 0.36
C THR A 156 -1.68 -8.17 -0.39
N ILE A 157 -0.93 -9.02 0.29
CA ILE A 157 0.08 -9.86 -0.35
C ILE A 157 -0.53 -11.25 -0.48
N ASN A 158 -0.69 -11.72 -1.71
CA ASN A 158 -1.30 -13.01 -2.01
C ASN A 158 -0.26 -13.98 -2.58
N GLU A 159 -0.60 -15.27 -2.58
CA GLU A 159 0.27 -16.30 -3.14
C GLU A 159 0.65 -16.05 -4.60
N ALA A 160 -0.31 -15.55 -5.39
CA ALA A 160 -0.13 -15.28 -6.81
C ALA A 160 0.89 -14.16 -7.11
N ASP A 161 1.23 -13.33 -6.11
CA ASP A 161 2.15 -12.21 -6.27
C ASP A 161 3.63 -12.63 -6.20
N PHE A 162 3.91 -13.91 -5.89
CA PHE A 162 5.28 -14.40 -5.64
C PHE A 162 6.24 -14.09 -6.78
N ASP A 163 5.90 -14.50 -8.00
CA ASP A 163 6.78 -14.34 -9.16
C ASP A 163 7.00 -12.87 -9.50
N ASP A 164 6.00 -12.03 -9.28
CA ASP A 164 6.16 -10.60 -9.53
C ASP A 164 7.10 -9.95 -8.50
N PHE A 165 6.98 -10.30 -7.21
CA PHE A 165 7.92 -9.78 -6.22
C PHE A 165 9.34 -10.29 -6.46
N VAL A 166 9.51 -11.52 -6.97
CA VAL A 166 10.82 -12.01 -7.44
C VAL A 166 11.34 -11.15 -8.60
N ALA A 167 10.50 -10.82 -9.58
CA ALA A 167 10.88 -9.93 -10.67
C ALA A 167 11.24 -8.50 -10.17
N ASP A 168 10.55 -8.02 -9.14
CA ASP A 168 10.81 -6.72 -8.51
C ASP A 168 12.20 -6.70 -7.83
N ILE A 169 12.68 -7.80 -7.26
CA ILE A 169 14.05 -7.88 -6.68
C ILE A 169 15.12 -7.48 -7.72
N ALA A 170 14.94 -7.88 -8.98
CA ALA A 170 15.90 -7.60 -10.05
C ALA A 170 15.66 -6.22 -10.70
N SER A 171 14.41 -5.81 -10.87
CA SER A 171 14.04 -4.65 -11.68
C SER A 171 14.01 -3.32 -10.91
N GLN A 172 13.87 -3.35 -9.58
CA GLN A 172 13.85 -2.11 -8.79
C GLN A 172 15.18 -1.36 -8.86
N LEU A 173 15.11 -0.04 -9.08
CA LEU A 173 16.29 0.83 -9.17
C LEU A 173 16.86 1.17 -7.80
N ASN A 174 16.01 1.32 -6.79
CA ASN A 174 16.43 1.60 -5.42
C ASN A 174 16.83 0.28 -4.73
N PRO A 175 18.06 0.16 -4.20
CA PRO A 175 18.49 -1.04 -3.46
C PRO A 175 17.58 -1.42 -2.28
N ASP A 176 17.02 -0.43 -1.59
CA ASP A 176 16.10 -0.67 -0.47
C ASP A 176 14.77 -1.26 -0.95
N ASP A 177 14.29 -0.87 -2.13
CA ASP A 177 13.08 -1.45 -2.74
C ASP A 177 13.29 -2.91 -3.14
N ARG A 178 14.51 -3.30 -3.52
CA ARG A 178 14.84 -4.72 -3.74
C ARG A 178 14.73 -5.53 -2.45
N LEU A 179 15.16 -4.96 -1.32
CA LEU A 179 15.02 -5.58 0.00
C LEU A 179 13.55 -5.69 0.42
N VAL A 180 12.75 -4.66 0.13
CA VAL A 180 11.28 -4.70 0.31
C VAL A 180 10.68 -5.84 -0.51
N ALA A 181 10.98 -5.93 -1.80
CA ALA A 181 10.49 -6.99 -2.69
C ALA A 181 10.89 -8.39 -2.19
N LEU A 182 12.15 -8.56 -1.80
CA LEU A 182 12.66 -9.81 -1.20
C LEU A 182 11.87 -10.19 0.05
N SER A 183 11.64 -9.22 0.95
CA SER A 183 10.88 -9.48 2.17
C SER A 183 9.42 -9.88 1.88
N ALA A 184 8.80 -9.33 0.84
CA ALA A 184 7.43 -9.66 0.42
C ALA A 184 7.36 -11.06 -0.21
N ALA A 185 8.28 -11.38 -1.13
CA ALA A 185 8.37 -12.71 -1.73
C ALA A 185 8.67 -13.80 -0.67
N PHE A 186 9.56 -13.50 0.29
CA PHE A 186 9.82 -14.38 1.42
C PHE A 186 8.57 -14.58 2.30
N HIS A 187 7.82 -13.52 2.57
CA HIS A 187 6.57 -13.61 3.32
C HIS A 187 5.56 -14.55 2.63
N ILE A 188 5.47 -14.50 1.30
CA ILE A 188 4.62 -15.43 0.55
C ILE A 188 5.13 -16.87 0.69
N TRP A 189 6.43 -17.11 0.47
CA TRP A 189 7.01 -18.44 0.65
C TRP A 189 6.74 -19.01 2.04
N GLN A 190 6.90 -18.19 3.08
CA GLN A 190 6.72 -18.60 4.47
C GLN A 190 5.26 -18.96 4.79
N ASN A 191 4.28 -18.21 4.27
CA ASN A 191 2.86 -18.39 4.62
C ASN A 191 2.09 -19.33 3.68
N TYR A 192 2.59 -19.58 2.47
CA TYR A 192 1.93 -20.42 1.46
C TYR A 192 2.73 -21.70 1.17
N GLY A 193 3.03 -22.45 2.24
CA GLY A 193 3.46 -23.85 2.17
C GLY A 193 4.96 -24.11 2.01
N GLN A 194 5.83 -23.11 2.12
CA GLN A 194 7.30 -23.27 2.13
C GLN A 194 7.85 -24.14 1.00
N ASN A 195 7.28 -23.99 -0.20
CA ASN A 195 7.65 -24.78 -1.36
C ASN A 195 9.15 -24.64 -1.71
N GLN A 196 9.85 -25.76 -1.85
CA GLN A 196 11.28 -25.80 -2.16
C GLN A 196 11.64 -25.10 -3.49
N VAL A 197 10.78 -25.19 -4.51
CA VAL A 197 10.98 -24.52 -5.80
C VAL A 197 10.97 -23.01 -5.63
N ARG A 198 10.05 -22.48 -4.81
CA ARG A 198 9.99 -21.05 -4.48
C ARG A 198 11.22 -20.61 -3.69
N LEU A 199 11.71 -21.43 -2.77
CA LEU A 199 12.95 -21.14 -2.05
C LEU A 199 14.15 -21.07 -3.00
N LEU A 200 14.34 -22.07 -3.88
CA LEU A 200 15.40 -22.05 -4.89
C LEU A 200 15.30 -20.83 -5.82
N THR A 201 14.07 -20.40 -6.11
CA THR A 201 13.82 -19.18 -6.90
C THR A 201 14.28 -17.93 -6.14
N LEU A 202 13.98 -17.82 -4.84
CA LEU A 202 14.49 -16.74 -3.98
C LEU A 202 16.02 -16.75 -3.94
N GLU A 203 16.64 -17.90 -3.68
CA GLU A 203 18.10 -18.05 -3.65
C GLU A 203 18.74 -17.64 -4.98
N ALA A 204 18.14 -18.03 -6.11
CA ALA A 204 18.62 -17.63 -7.43
C ALA A 204 18.48 -16.11 -7.67
N SER A 205 17.38 -15.49 -7.21
CA SER A 205 17.12 -14.06 -7.41
C SER A 205 18.09 -13.13 -6.67
N VAL A 206 18.70 -13.61 -5.59
CA VAL A 206 19.63 -12.83 -4.75
C VAL A 206 21.10 -13.15 -5.02
N ARG A 207 21.40 -14.15 -5.86
CA ARG A 207 22.75 -14.64 -6.09
C ARG A 207 23.70 -13.53 -6.52
N ASP A 208 24.93 -13.58 -5.99
CA ASP A 208 26.02 -12.64 -6.26
C ASP A 208 25.73 -11.20 -5.79
N GLN A 209 24.63 -10.99 -5.04
CA GLN A 209 24.25 -9.70 -4.46
C GLN A 209 24.32 -9.79 -2.93
N ARG A 210 25.51 -9.56 -2.37
CA ARG A 210 25.81 -9.77 -0.94
C ARG A 210 24.75 -9.23 0.02
N THR A 211 24.25 -8.01 -0.20
CA THR A 211 23.22 -7.40 0.66
C THR A 211 21.92 -8.19 0.65
N LEU A 212 21.47 -8.67 -0.52
CA LEU A 212 20.25 -9.47 -0.66
C LEU A 212 20.45 -10.89 -0.13
N GLU A 213 21.61 -11.51 -0.38
CA GLU A 213 21.95 -12.83 0.17
C GLU A 213 21.98 -12.79 1.70
N SER A 214 22.59 -11.75 2.27
CA SER A 214 22.64 -11.53 3.71
C SER A 214 21.24 -11.36 4.28
N ARG A 215 20.41 -10.55 3.61
CA ARG A 215 19.02 -10.37 4.01
C ARG A 215 18.20 -11.65 3.96
N LEU A 216 18.33 -12.46 2.90
CA LEU A 216 17.63 -13.73 2.80
C LEU A 216 18.08 -14.70 3.91
N CYS A 217 19.38 -14.75 4.19
CA CYS A 217 19.92 -15.53 5.30
C CYS A 217 19.35 -15.10 6.66
N GLU A 218 19.28 -13.79 6.94
CA GLU A 218 18.64 -13.27 8.16
C GLU A 218 17.16 -13.70 8.28
N LEU A 219 16.41 -13.65 7.18
CA LEU A 219 14.99 -14.03 7.15
C LEU A 219 14.81 -15.54 7.42
N LEU A 220 15.64 -16.38 6.80
CA LEU A 220 15.58 -17.85 6.96
C LEU A 220 15.97 -18.30 8.37
N THR A 221 16.98 -17.67 8.97
CA THR A 221 17.49 -18.02 10.30
C THR A 221 16.52 -17.60 11.42
N ARG A 222 15.87 -16.43 11.29
CA ARG A 222 14.81 -15.99 12.21
C ARG A 222 13.61 -16.94 12.23
N GLY A 223 13.34 -17.62 11.12
CA GLY A 223 12.26 -18.60 10.99
C GLY A 223 12.55 -19.99 11.57
N LYS A 224 13.75 -20.24 12.14
CA LYS A 224 14.22 -21.57 12.60
C LYS A 224 14.10 -22.68 11.54
N SER A 225 14.34 -22.35 10.27
CA SER A 225 14.37 -23.36 9.21
C SER A 225 15.76 -24.00 9.12
N MET A 226 15.86 -25.33 9.23
CA MET A 226 17.10 -26.09 9.03
C MET A 226 17.72 -25.86 7.64
N ILE A 227 16.87 -25.50 6.66
CA ILE A 227 17.27 -25.18 5.29
C ILE A 227 18.01 -23.84 5.23
N GLY A 228 17.69 -22.90 6.12
CA GLY A 228 18.33 -21.59 6.22
C GLY A 228 19.82 -21.69 6.53
N THR A 229 20.20 -22.57 7.46
CA THR A 229 21.59 -22.79 7.85
C THR A 229 22.44 -23.25 6.67
N VAL A 230 21.91 -24.11 5.80
CA VAL A 230 22.64 -24.63 4.62
C VAL A 230 22.85 -23.54 3.56
N PHE A 231 21.84 -22.71 3.31
CA PHE A 231 21.99 -21.57 2.39
C PHE A 231 23.04 -20.57 2.90
N CYS A 232 22.94 -20.18 4.17
CA CYS A 232 23.87 -19.24 4.80
C CYS A 232 25.32 -19.74 4.79
N LEU A 233 25.56 -21.03 4.98
CA LEU A 233 26.89 -21.64 4.87
C LEU A 233 27.43 -21.56 3.43
N LYS A 234 26.60 -21.86 2.42
CA LYS A 234 27.01 -21.77 0.99
C LYS A 234 27.29 -20.34 0.56
N ALA A 235 26.55 -19.37 1.07
CA ALA A 235 26.76 -17.94 0.82
C ALA A 235 27.95 -17.37 1.61
N GLY A 236 28.64 -18.17 2.44
CA GLY A 236 29.76 -17.71 3.29
C GLY A 236 29.33 -16.77 4.42
N MET A 237 28.05 -16.79 4.81
CA MET A 237 27.45 -15.89 5.81
C MET A 237 27.53 -16.46 7.24
N LEU A 238 27.69 -17.77 7.38
CA LEU A 238 27.96 -18.45 8.64
C LEU A 238 29.31 -19.17 8.54
N SER A 239 30.14 -19.06 9.57
CA SER A 239 31.34 -19.89 9.69
C SER A 239 30.97 -21.24 10.29
N GLY A 240 31.57 -22.33 9.79
CA GLY A 240 31.22 -23.72 10.15
C GLY A 240 31.55 -24.15 11.59
N HIS A 241 31.53 -23.24 12.55
CA HIS A 241 31.83 -23.48 13.97
C HIS A 241 30.59 -23.46 14.88
N GLU A 242 29.39 -23.22 14.37
CA GLU A 242 28.13 -23.36 15.13
C GLU A 242 27.39 -24.64 14.73
N PHE A 243 27.97 -25.79 15.05
CA PHE A 243 27.29 -27.08 15.13
C PHE A 243 27.48 -27.67 16.53
#